data_AF-A0A7Y2Z7M0-F1
#
_entry.id   AF-A0A7Y2Z7M0-F1
#
_cell.length_a   1.000
_cell.length_b   1.000
_cell.length_c   1.000
_cell.angle_alpha   90.00
_cell.angle_beta   90.00
_cell.angle_gamma   90.00
#
_symmetry.space_group_name_H-M   'P 1'
#
loop_
_entity.id
_entity.type
_entity.pdbx_description
1 polymer ?
#
loop_
_entity_poly.entity_id
_entity_poly.type
_entity_poly.pdbx_seq_one_letter_code
_entity_poly.pdbx_strand_id
1 'polypeptide(L)'
;MIFAILVASCSGFLVLGVVSSILGGRFADLSTSVMGITVCTIAALAYAALRGRSSESENSYGTASKLLHQISLGSPFVGEALFDIEKSLYLSKSKEATNGHHVFVCGLARAGTTVLMRRLYESDQFVSLTYRDMPFVLSPNLWRSLNRFSQKSKELEERVHGDGLLVDFDSPEALEEVFWKTKCGADYILNDSLIPMTAEDETIQDFRNYVSLILKDHTAHRYLSKNNNNIIRLTSISKAFPKATVLVPFRQPEQQAYSLMRQHQRFIEMHSTDQFSKKYMTWLVHHEFGSDHRPFVLGEHQVTGYDPDNLNYWLELWLHTYSYLAENLADRIHLVCYEALCEDSDRVWSELAEHLEIGDQHGSLTFRRSSHQLDNEFDENLLGKARLLYDKLRSQAVGG
;
A
#
# COMPACT_ATOMS: atom_id res chain seq x y z
N MET A 1 -18.88 18.24 7.61
CA MET A 1 -20.36 18.15 7.53
C MET A 1 -20.84 16.72 7.32
N ILE A 2 -20.43 16.04 6.23
CA ILE A 2 -20.84 14.64 5.92
C ILE A 2 -20.33 13.62 6.96
N PHE A 3 -19.14 13.84 7.53
CA PHE A 3 -18.57 13.01 8.60
C PHE A 3 -19.43 12.96 9.89
N ALA A 4 -19.99 14.10 10.28
CA ALA A 4 -20.89 14.15 11.42
C ALA A 4 -22.24 13.50 11.07
N ILE A 5 -22.64 13.53 9.80
CA ILE A 5 -23.85 12.87 9.33
C ILE A 5 -23.72 11.34 9.46
N LEU A 6 -22.58 10.77 9.08
CA LEU A 6 -22.32 9.32 9.15
C LEU A 6 -22.18 8.82 10.60
N VAL A 7 -21.37 9.47 11.43
CA VAL A 7 -21.20 9.08 12.84
C VAL A 7 -22.52 9.18 13.61
N ALA A 8 -23.32 10.22 13.35
CA ALA A 8 -24.57 10.35 14.05
C ALA A 8 -25.76 9.61 13.41
N SER A 9 -25.62 9.13 12.17
CA SER A 9 -26.49 8.07 11.63
C SER A 9 -26.29 6.74 12.37
N CYS A 10 -25.05 6.40 12.77
CA CYS A 10 -24.77 5.25 13.64
C CYS A 10 -25.28 5.46 15.08
N SER A 11 -25.22 6.67 15.65
CA SER A 11 -25.82 6.94 16.96
C SER A 11 -27.36 6.93 16.93
N GLY A 12 -27.97 7.19 15.77
CA GLY A 12 -29.40 7.01 15.56
C GLY A 12 -29.87 5.57 15.81
N PHE A 13 -29.03 4.58 15.49
CA PHE A 13 -29.30 3.17 15.81
C PHE A 13 -29.29 2.89 17.33
N LEU A 14 -28.48 3.60 18.14
CA LEU A 14 -28.52 3.47 19.61
C LEU A 14 -29.82 4.03 20.19
N VAL A 15 -30.27 5.19 19.68
CA VAL A 15 -31.55 5.80 20.09
C VAL A 15 -32.73 4.93 19.65
N LEU A 16 -32.70 4.38 18.43
CA LEU A 16 -33.69 3.41 17.94
C LEU A 16 -33.69 2.13 18.76
N GLY A 17 -32.54 1.69 19.28
CA GLY A 17 -32.43 0.53 20.17
C GLY A 17 -33.15 0.75 21.50
N VAL A 18 -32.98 1.93 22.11
CA VAL A 18 -33.66 2.32 23.36
C VAL A 18 -35.17 2.54 23.15
N VAL A 19 -35.57 3.16 22.04
CA VAL A 19 -37.00 3.35 21.71
C VAL A 19 -37.66 2.01 21.36
N SER A 20 -36.95 1.12 20.66
CA SER A 20 -37.41 -0.24 20.37
C SER A 20 -37.57 -1.08 21.64
N SER A 21 -36.70 -0.95 22.64
CA SER A 21 -36.84 -1.70 23.90
C SER A 21 -38.07 -1.26 24.70
N ILE A 22 -38.46 0.01 24.60
CA ILE A 22 -39.69 0.56 25.21
C ILE A 22 -40.95 0.14 24.43
N LEU A 23 -40.85 -0.06 23.11
CA LEU A 23 -41.98 -0.39 22.21
C LEU A 23 -42.11 -1.89 21.88
N GLY A 24 -41.50 -2.78 22.67
CA GLY A 24 -41.70 -4.23 22.55
C GLY A 24 -40.76 -4.96 21.58
N GLY A 25 -39.57 -4.41 21.30
CA GLY A 25 -38.44 -5.15 20.72
C GLY A 25 -38.38 -5.23 19.19
N ARG A 26 -39.12 -4.41 18.44
CA ARG A 26 -39.16 -4.43 16.96
C ARG A 26 -38.12 -3.50 16.32
N PHE A 27 -36.84 -3.73 16.64
CA PHE A 27 -35.75 -2.85 16.22
C PHE A 27 -35.57 -2.81 14.70
N ALA A 28 -35.61 -3.98 14.05
CA ALA A 28 -35.45 -4.10 12.60
C ALA A 28 -36.50 -3.28 11.85
N ASP A 29 -37.78 -3.46 12.18
CA ASP A 29 -38.90 -2.74 11.56
C ASP A 29 -38.82 -1.21 11.77
N LEU A 30 -38.38 -0.79 12.96
CA LEU A 30 -38.25 0.62 13.29
C LEU A 30 -37.07 1.26 12.54
N SER A 31 -35.96 0.53 12.41
CA SER A 31 -34.73 0.99 11.75
C SER A 31 -34.87 1.15 10.23
N THR A 32 -35.73 0.35 9.59
CA THR A 32 -36.02 0.44 8.15
C THR A 32 -37.23 1.32 7.83
N SER A 33 -37.94 1.81 8.85
CA SER A 33 -39.09 2.70 8.67
C SER A 33 -38.67 4.11 8.27
N VAL A 34 -39.55 4.83 7.57
CA VAL A 34 -39.37 6.26 7.23
C VAL A 34 -39.09 7.10 8.49
N MET A 35 -39.72 6.74 9.61
CA MET A 35 -39.53 7.40 10.89
C MET A 35 -38.12 7.14 11.46
N GLY A 36 -37.60 5.91 11.35
CA GLY A 36 -36.24 5.57 11.80
C GLY A 36 -35.16 6.28 11.00
N ILE A 37 -35.31 6.33 9.68
CA ILE A 37 -34.40 7.09 8.80
C ILE A 37 -34.41 8.58 9.15
N THR A 38 -35.60 9.14 9.43
CA THR A 38 -35.76 10.55 9.80
C THR A 38 -35.10 10.86 11.15
N VAL A 39 -35.27 10.00 12.16
CA VAL A 39 -34.64 10.16 13.48
C VAL A 39 -33.12 10.06 13.39
N CYS A 40 -32.60 9.09 12.64
CA CYS A 40 -31.16 8.97 12.38
C CYS A 40 -30.61 10.23 11.70
N THR A 41 -31.32 10.77 10.71
CA THR A 41 -30.91 11.96 9.97
C THR A 41 -30.95 13.23 10.84
N ILE A 42 -31.95 13.38 11.72
CA ILE A 42 -32.03 14.53 12.64
C ILE A 42 -30.93 14.45 13.71
N ALA A 43 -30.68 13.26 14.28
CA ALA A 43 -29.57 13.04 15.20
C ALA A 43 -28.22 13.34 14.53
N ALA A 44 -28.07 12.91 13.27
CA ALA A 44 -26.95 13.20 12.38
C ALA A 44 -26.65 14.70 12.25
N LEU A 45 -27.69 15.49 11.98
CA LEU A 45 -27.58 16.94 11.82
C LEU A 45 -27.36 17.67 13.15
N ALA A 46 -27.99 17.23 14.24
CA ALA A 46 -27.80 17.80 15.57
C ALA A 46 -26.38 17.60 16.11
N TYR A 47 -25.82 16.40 15.94
CA TYR A 47 -24.43 16.11 16.29
C TYR A 47 -23.44 16.94 15.46
N ALA A 48 -23.72 17.12 14.16
CA ALA A 48 -22.92 17.97 13.28
C ALA A 48 -22.89 19.43 13.75
N ALA A 49 -24.03 19.97 14.18
CA ALA A 49 -24.14 21.32 14.69
C ALA A 49 -23.43 21.50 16.05
N LEU A 50 -23.47 20.49 16.93
CA LEU A 50 -22.84 20.54 18.25
C LEU A 50 -21.32 20.39 18.19
N ARG A 51 -20.80 19.55 17.27
CA ARG A 51 -19.36 19.29 17.14
C ARG A 51 -18.60 20.30 16.29
N GLY A 52 -19.31 21.12 15.50
CA GLY A 52 -18.72 22.26 14.78
C GLY A 52 -18.16 23.37 15.68
N ARG A 53 -18.16 23.18 17.01
CA ARG A 53 -17.73 24.18 18.00
C ARG A 53 -16.58 23.75 18.92
N SER A 54 -15.94 22.58 18.74
CA SER A 54 -14.92 22.10 19.69
C SER A 54 -13.58 21.68 19.05
N SER A 55 -12.61 22.60 19.22
CA SER A 55 -11.16 22.48 19.48
C SER A 55 -10.24 21.67 18.55
N GLU A 56 -9.29 22.42 17.97
CA GLU A 56 -7.92 22.02 17.65
C GLU A 56 -7.24 21.35 18.85
N SER A 57 -6.59 20.20 18.62
CA SER A 57 -5.64 19.62 19.57
C SER A 57 -4.47 19.01 18.78
N GLU A 58 -3.25 19.29 19.22
CA GLU A 58 -1.96 18.83 18.71
C GLU A 58 -1.76 17.31 18.85
N ASN A 59 -2.52 16.53 18.10
CA ASN A 59 -2.22 15.12 17.88
C ASN A 59 -2.50 14.79 16.41
N SER A 60 -1.49 14.22 15.74
CA SER A 60 -1.28 14.19 14.28
C SER A 60 -2.37 13.52 13.42
N TYR A 61 -3.49 13.08 14.01
CA TYR A 61 -4.77 12.84 13.34
C TYR A 61 -5.90 13.06 14.34
N GLY A 62 -6.88 13.91 14.00
CA GLY A 62 -8.08 14.06 14.82
C GLY A 62 -8.81 12.72 15.00
N THR A 63 -9.47 12.51 16.16
CA THR A 63 -10.20 11.27 16.49
C THR A 63 -11.18 10.84 15.40
N ALA A 64 -11.76 11.83 14.72
CA ALA A 64 -12.63 11.65 13.56
C ALA A 64 -11.95 10.96 12.38
N SER A 65 -10.74 11.41 12.04
CA SER A 65 -9.94 10.84 10.95
C SER A 65 -9.51 9.42 11.28
N LYS A 66 -9.05 9.19 12.53
CA LYS A 66 -8.66 7.85 13.00
C LYS A 66 -9.81 6.84 12.90
N LEU A 67 -11.03 7.26 13.28
CA LEU A 67 -12.23 6.43 13.15
C LEU A 67 -12.56 6.14 11.68
N LEU A 68 -12.40 7.13 10.79
CA LEU A 68 -12.67 6.95 9.37
C LEU A 68 -11.71 5.94 8.73
N HIS A 69 -10.41 6.01 9.05
CA HIS A 69 -9.43 4.99 8.65
C HIS A 69 -9.77 3.61 9.22
N GLN A 70 -10.20 3.55 10.48
CA GLN A 70 -10.61 2.30 11.11
C GLN A 70 -11.80 1.66 10.40
N ILE A 71 -12.81 2.44 10.02
CA ILE A 71 -14.01 1.93 9.34
C ILE A 71 -13.68 1.49 7.92
N SER A 72 -12.92 2.30 7.18
CA SER A 72 -12.61 2.05 5.76
C SER A 72 -11.59 0.94 5.54
N LEU A 73 -10.51 0.91 6.33
CA LEU A 73 -9.38 -0.01 6.14
C LEU A 73 -9.41 -1.20 7.11
N GLY A 74 -10.10 -1.04 8.25
CA GLY A 74 -10.19 -2.07 9.28
C GLY A 74 -11.24 -3.15 9.01
N SER A 75 -12.17 -2.93 8.08
CA SER A 75 -13.22 -3.90 7.73
C SER A 75 -13.19 -4.23 6.23
N PRO A 76 -12.80 -5.45 5.83
CA PRO A 76 -12.87 -5.91 4.44
C PRO A 76 -14.26 -5.74 3.83
N PHE A 77 -15.32 -6.00 4.60
CA PHE A 77 -16.72 -5.84 4.15
C PHE A 77 -17.05 -4.40 3.72
N VAL A 78 -16.57 -3.40 4.47
CA VAL A 78 -16.78 -1.99 4.10
C VAL A 78 -16.00 -1.66 2.83
N GLY A 79 -14.75 -2.14 2.73
CA GLY A 79 -13.93 -1.97 1.53
C GLY A 79 -14.60 -2.56 0.29
N GLU A 80 -15.13 -3.77 0.40
CA GLU A 80 -15.83 -4.46 -0.69
C GLU A 80 -17.12 -3.75 -1.09
N ALA A 81 -17.96 -3.36 -0.13
CA ALA A 81 -19.18 -2.62 -0.41
C ALA A 81 -18.87 -1.27 -1.12
N LEU A 82 -17.84 -0.55 -0.67
CA LEU A 82 -17.40 0.69 -1.32
C LEU A 82 -16.90 0.45 -2.75
N PHE A 83 -16.18 -0.66 -2.97
CA PHE A 83 -15.69 -1.04 -4.29
C PHE A 83 -16.84 -1.40 -5.24
N ASP A 84 -17.88 -2.09 -4.77
CA ASP A 84 -19.05 -2.40 -5.59
C ASP A 84 -19.84 -1.16 -5.99
N ILE A 85 -19.97 -0.19 -5.07
CA ILE A 85 -20.56 1.12 -5.38
C ILE A 85 -19.72 1.85 -6.42
N GLU A 86 -18.38 1.86 -6.27
CA GLU A 86 -17.45 2.46 -7.23
C GLU A 86 -17.62 1.85 -8.64
N LYS A 87 -17.64 0.51 -8.73
CA LYS A 87 -17.88 -0.22 -9.97
C LYS A 87 -19.20 0.19 -10.62
N SER A 88 -20.28 0.18 -9.86
CA SER A 88 -21.62 0.54 -10.35
C SER A 88 -21.71 1.95 -10.94
N LEU A 89 -21.05 2.93 -10.31
CA LEU A 89 -21.14 4.34 -10.71
C LEU A 89 -20.21 4.74 -11.86
N TYR A 90 -19.04 4.08 -11.96
CA TYR A 90 -17.92 4.58 -12.76
C TYR A 90 -17.31 3.57 -13.73
N LEU A 91 -17.51 2.25 -13.55
CA LEU A 91 -16.84 1.26 -14.40
C LEU A 91 -17.25 1.37 -15.87
N SER A 92 -18.53 1.60 -16.16
CA SER A 92 -19.05 1.79 -17.52
C SER A 92 -18.49 3.04 -18.22
N LYS A 93 -17.87 3.96 -17.48
CA LYS A 93 -17.23 5.18 -17.97
C LYS A 93 -15.71 5.05 -18.05
N SER A 94 -15.16 3.91 -17.64
CA SER A 94 -13.74 3.64 -17.58
C SER A 94 -13.31 2.84 -18.82
N LYS A 95 -12.08 3.05 -19.28
CA LYS A 95 -11.48 2.21 -20.33
C LYS A 95 -10.93 0.93 -19.71
N GLU A 96 -11.00 -0.18 -20.44
CA GLU A 96 -10.41 -1.43 -20.00
C GLU A 96 -8.88 -1.31 -19.89
N ALA A 97 -8.34 -1.70 -18.73
CA ALA A 97 -6.92 -1.61 -18.43
C ALA A 97 -6.09 -2.85 -18.82
N THR A 98 -6.72 -3.99 -19.12
CA THR A 98 -6.08 -5.32 -19.29
C THR A 98 -4.82 -5.32 -20.17
N ASN A 99 -4.83 -4.55 -21.26
CA ASN A 99 -3.76 -4.51 -22.26
C ASN A 99 -2.80 -3.32 -22.10
N GLY A 100 -2.83 -2.61 -20.98
CA GLY A 100 -1.91 -1.51 -20.71
C GLY A 100 -0.49 -1.98 -20.39
N HIS A 101 0.51 -1.20 -20.81
CA HIS A 101 1.91 -1.36 -20.40
C HIS A 101 2.11 -0.81 -18.98
N HIS A 102 1.41 -1.40 -18.01
CA HIS A 102 1.48 -1.03 -16.59
C HIS A 102 2.83 -1.41 -15.99
N VAL A 103 3.20 -0.76 -14.88
CA VAL A 103 4.44 -1.02 -14.17
C VAL A 103 4.15 -1.32 -12.70
N PHE A 104 4.68 -2.43 -12.22
CA PHE A 104 4.58 -2.85 -10.83
C PHE A 104 5.98 -2.88 -10.24
N VAL A 105 6.21 -2.17 -9.13
CA VAL A 105 7.48 -2.20 -8.40
C VAL A 105 7.30 -3.03 -7.13
N CYS A 106 8.05 -4.12 -6.99
CA CYS A 106 7.96 -4.98 -5.81
C CYS A 106 9.33 -5.52 -5.43
N GLY A 107 9.51 -5.90 -4.17
CA GLY A 107 10.80 -6.32 -3.65
C GLY A 107 10.81 -6.23 -2.15
N LEU A 108 11.89 -6.67 -1.52
CA LEU A 108 12.09 -6.39 -0.12
C LEU A 108 12.17 -4.87 0.09
N ALA A 109 11.65 -4.41 1.23
CA ALA A 109 11.82 -3.04 1.64
C ALA A 109 13.31 -2.66 1.67
N ARG A 110 13.59 -1.35 1.59
CA ARG A 110 14.96 -0.80 1.65
C ARG A 110 15.88 -1.20 0.47
N ALA A 111 15.31 -1.74 -0.61
CA ALA A 111 16.00 -1.97 -1.89
C ALA A 111 15.96 -0.77 -2.86
N GLY A 112 15.28 0.32 -2.51
CA GLY A 112 15.07 1.46 -3.41
C GLY A 112 13.76 1.44 -4.21
N THR A 113 12.80 0.60 -3.83
CA THR A 113 11.45 0.55 -4.43
C THR A 113 10.77 1.92 -4.49
N THR A 114 10.84 2.71 -3.41
CA THR A 114 10.16 4.01 -3.31
C THR A 114 10.81 5.06 -4.21
N VAL A 115 12.14 5.12 -4.26
CA VAL A 115 12.84 6.08 -5.13
C VAL A 115 12.63 5.75 -6.59
N LEU A 116 12.61 4.46 -6.96
CA LEU A 116 12.28 3.98 -8.29
C LEU A 116 10.84 4.34 -8.69
N MET A 117 9.87 4.07 -7.82
CA MET A 117 8.46 4.43 -8.05
C MET A 117 8.29 5.94 -8.24
N ARG A 118 8.91 6.77 -7.39
CA ARG A 118 8.83 8.23 -7.52
C ARG A 118 9.45 8.72 -8.81
N ARG A 119 10.61 8.19 -9.22
CA ARG A 119 11.24 8.53 -10.50
C ARG A 119 10.35 8.16 -11.69
N LEU A 120 9.70 6.99 -11.66
CA LEU A 120 8.74 6.59 -12.68
C LEU A 120 7.53 7.52 -12.71
N TYR A 121 7.01 7.89 -11.53
CA TYR A 121 5.87 8.80 -11.42
C TYR A 121 6.18 10.21 -11.95
N GLU A 122 7.39 10.74 -11.71
CA GLU A 122 7.84 12.03 -12.26
C GLU A 122 7.82 12.11 -13.79
N SER A 123 7.80 10.97 -14.50
CA SER A 123 7.73 10.96 -15.98
C SER A 123 6.40 11.42 -16.56
N ASP A 124 5.38 11.64 -15.71
CA ASP A 124 3.99 11.98 -16.09
C ASP A 124 3.30 10.95 -17.01
N GLN A 125 3.89 9.76 -17.21
CA GLN A 125 3.31 8.69 -18.03
C GLN A 125 2.43 7.72 -17.27
N PHE A 126 2.45 7.79 -15.94
CA PHE A 126 1.80 6.82 -15.08
C PHE A 126 0.80 7.46 -14.12
N VAL A 127 -0.19 6.68 -13.75
CA VAL A 127 -1.14 6.99 -12.69
C VAL A 127 -0.90 6.03 -11.54
N SER A 128 -0.86 6.55 -10.32
CA SER A 128 -0.75 5.77 -9.10
C SER A 128 -1.73 6.31 -8.06
N LEU A 129 -2.01 5.50 -7.05
CA LEU A 129 -2.73 5.97 -5.87
C LEU A 129 -1.81 6.85 -5.03
N THR A 130 -2.40 7.90 -4.47
CA THR A 130 -1.71 8.87 -3.61
C THR A 130 -2.44 8.96 -2.28
N TYR A 131 -1.89 9.71 -1.32
CA TYR A 131 -2.60 9.99 -0.07
C TYR A 131 -3.89 10.79 -0.28
N ARG A 132 -4.11 11.41 -1.45
CA ARG A 132 -5.41 12.03 -1.77
C ARG A 132 -6.54 11.02 -1.92
N ASP A 133 -6.22 9.78 -2.26
CA ASP A 133 -7.19 8.70 -2.40
C ASP A 133 -7.55 8.07 -1.04
N MET A 134 -6.81 8.42 0.03
CA MET A 134 -7.17 8.04 1.39
C MET A 134 -8.37 8.84 1.90
N PRO A 135 -9.27 8.20 2.68
CA PRO A 135 -9.14 6.83 3.20
C PRO A 135 -9.82 5.76 2.33
N PHE A 136 -10.50 6.15 1.25
CA PHE A 136 -11.29 5.25 0.41
C PHE A 136 -10.53 4.83 -0.85
N VAL A 137 -9.40 4.17 -0.65
CA VAL A 137 -8.48 3.76 -1.74
C VAL A 137 -9.13 2.80 -2.74
N LEU A 138 -10.15 2.05 -2.32
CA LEU A 138 -10.92 1.15 -3.20
C LEU A 138 -12.03 1.87 -3.99
N SER A 139 -12.35 3.12 -3.65
CA SER A 139 -13.36 3.92 -4.34
C SER A 139 -12.89 5.36 -4.58
N PRO A 140 -11.77 5.54 -5.31
CA PRO A 140 -11.13 6.85 -5.45
C PRO A 140 -12.00 7.86 -6.21
N ASN A 141 -12.81 7.44 -7.19
CA ASN A 141 -13.69 8.37 -7.90
C ASN A 141 -14.86 8.84 -7.02
N LEU A 142 -15.44 7.94 -6.21
CA LEU A 142 -16.43 8.31 -5.21
C LEU A 142 -15.86 9.30 -4.20
N TRP A 143 -14.67 9.03 -3.67
CA TRP A 143 -13.99 9.92 -2.73
C TRP A 143 -13.70 11.30 -3.32
N ARG A 144 -13.14 11.33 -4.54
CA ARG A 144 -12.92 12.58 -5.28
C ARG A 144 -14.21 13.36 -5.48
N SER A 145 -15.31 12.68 -5.84
CA SER A 145 -16.64 13.30 -6.00
C SER A 145 -17.15 13.95 -4.70
N LEU A 146 -17.01 13.27 -3.57
CA LEU A 146 -17.42 13.77 -2.25
C LEU A 146 -16.56 14.96 -1.79
N ASN A 147 -15.28 14.97 -2.14
CA ASN A 147 -14.32 15.99 -1.70
C ASN A 147 -14.17 17.20 -2.61
N ARG A 148 -14.85 17.25 -3.78
CA ARG A 148 -14.77 18.42 -4.69
C ARG A 148 -15.09 19.75 -4.01
N PHE A 149 -15.91 19.74 -2.96
CA PHE A 149 -16.28 20.94 -2.21
C PHE A 149 -15.29 21.33 -1.10
N SER A 150 -14.39 20.42 -0.69
CA SER A 150 -13.40 20.65 0.38
C SER A 150 -11.97 20.88 -0.14
N GLN A 151 -11.69 20.58 -1.41
CA GLN A 151 -10.35 20.75 -1.99
C GLN A 151 -9.88 22.21 -2.08
N LYS A 152 -10.80 23.19 -2.13
CA LYS A 152 -10.45 24.63 -2.17
C LYS A 152 -9.73 25.15 -0.93
N SER A 153 -9.72 24.42 0.19
CA SER A 153 -9.13 24.89 1.46
C SER A 153 -7.87 24.15 1.88
N LYS A 154 -7.40 23.15 1.13
CA LYS A 154 -6.35 22.22 1.58
C LYS A 154 -4.99 22.36 0.87
N GLU A 155 -4.88 23.25 -0.12
CA GLU A 155 -3.60 23.57 -0.79
C GLU A 155 -2.51 24.11 0.16
N LEU A 156 -2.84 24.41 1.43
CA LEU A 156 -1.94 25.02 2.42
C LEU A 156 -1.51 24.09 3.57
N GLU A 157 -2.00 22.85 3.64
CA GLU A 157 -1.53 21.85 4.63
C GLU A 157 -0.38 20.99 4.08
N GLU A 158 0.53 21.61 3.34
CA GLU A 158 1.92 21.17 3.35
C GLU A 158 2.47 21.54 4.73
N ARG A 159 2.29 20.66 5.72
CA ARG A 159 2.85 20.88 7.07
C ARG A 159 2.77 19.64 7.95
N VAL A 160 3.93 18.99 8.06
CA VAL A 160 4.44 18.27 9.24
C VAL A 160 3.48 17.23 9.81
N HIS A 161 3.50 16.02 9.25
CA HIS A 161 3.28 14.86 10.11
C HIS A 161 4.45 14.80 11.10
N GLY A 162 4.12 14.87 12.39
CA GLY A 162 5.07 14.83 13.50
C GLY A 162 5.72 13.46 13.72
N ASP A 163 5.66 12.56 12.73
CA ASP A 163 6.19 11.21 12.71
C ASP A 163 7.51 11.09 11.91
N GLY A 164 7.99 12.19 11.33
CA GLY A 164 9.25 12.23 10.57
C GLY A 164 9.16 11.59 9.18
N LEU A 165 7.97 11.20 8.72
CA LEU A 165 7.73 10.77 7.34
C LEU A 165 7.19 11.98 6.57
N LEU A 166 8.11 12.75 5.98
CA LEU A 166 7.77 13.76 4.99
C LEU A 166 7.19 13.06 3.76
N VAL A 167 5.86 12.92 3.71
CA VAL A 167 5.18 12.48 2.50
C VAL A 167 4.29 13.59 2.00
N ASP A 168 4.66 14.11 0.83
CA ASP A 168 3.79 14.98 0.04
C ASP A 168 2.52 14.19 -0.32
N PHE A 169 1.35 14.78 -0.14
CA PHE A 169 0.06 14.12 -0.38
C PHE A 169 -0.11 13.68 -1.85
N ASP A 170 0.62 14.33 -2.77
CA ASP A 170 0.68 14.00 -4.19
C ASP A 170 1.70 12.91 -4.53
N SER A 171 2.52 12.48 -3.55
CA SER A 171 3.45 11.38 -3.77
C SER A 171 2.71 10.05 -3.88
N PRO A 172 3.14 9.18 -4.81
CA PRO A 172 2.54 7.88 -5.00
C PRO A 172 2.89 6.96 -3.82
N GLU A 173 1.93 6.14 -3.37
CA GLU A 173 2.06 5.33 -2.15
C GLU A 173 1.60 3.87 -2.36
N ALA A 174 2.07 2.96 -1.51
CA ALA A 174 1.82 1.52 -1.56
C ALA A 174 0.41 1.11 -1.09
N LEU A 175 -0.63 1.63 -1.74
CA LEU A 175 -2.03 1.48 -1.30
C LEU A 175 -2.78 0.33 -1.97
N GLU A 176 -2.19 -0.29 -3.00
CA GLU A 176 -2.77 -1.43 -3.71
C GLU A 176 -3.05 -2.63 -2.78
N GLU A 177 -2.27 -2.80 -1.71
CA GLU A 177 -2.40 -3.93 -0.79
C GLU A 177 -3.77 -4.00 -0.11
N VAL A 178 -4.46 -2.86 0.03
CA VAL A 178 -5.82 -2.82 0.58
C VAL A 178 -6.81 -3.58 -0.31
N PHE A 179 -6.61 -3.57 -1.64
CA PHE A 179 -7.43 -4.36 -2.58
C PHE A 179 -7.22 -5.86 -2.32
N TRP A 180 -5.96 -6.30 -2.30
CA TRP A 180 -5.61 -7.70 -2.11
C TRP A 180 -6.04 -8.23 -0.75
N LYS A 181 -5.81 -7.46 0.32
CA LYS A 181 -6.29 -7.80 1.65
C LYS A 181 -7.81 -7.96 1.69
N THR A 182 -8.54 -7.06 1.03
CA THR A 182 -10.01 -7.10 0.98
C THR A 182 -10.51 -8.34 0.25
N LYS A 183 -9.90 -8.70 -0.88
CA LYS A 183 -10.38 -9.78 -1.74
C LYS A 183 -9.86 -11.17 -1.39
N CYS A 184 -8.63 -11.27 -0.88
CA CYS A 184 -7.96 -12.55 -0.66
C CYS A 184 -7.02 -12.52 0.57
N GLY A 185 -7.20 -11.59 1.51
CA GLY A 185 -6.32 -11.46 2.68
C GLY A 185 -6.21 -12.73 3.52
N ALA A 186 -7.31 -13.49 3.62
CA ALA A 186 -7.32 -14.76 4.35
C ALA A 186 -6.44 -15.85 3.72
N ASP A 187 -6.11 -15.72 2.43
CA ASP A 187 -5.37 -16.74 1.68
C ASP A 187 -3.86 -16.62 1.88
N TYR A 188 -3.37 -15.44 2.27
CA TYR A 188 -1.93 -15.18 2.34
C TYR A 188 -1.44 -14.48 3.61
N ILE A 189 -2.33 -13.85 4.39
CA ILE A 189 -1.96 -13.16 5.63
C ILE A 189 -2.20 -14.12 6.80
N LEU A 190 -1.13 -14.79 7.24
CA LEU A 190 -1.16 -15.61 8.44
C LEU A 190 -0.84 -14.76 9.67
N ASN A 191 -0.95 -15.36 10.86
CA ASN A 191 -0.72 -14.64 12.12
C ASN A 191 0.72 -14.11 12.25
N ASP A 192 1.70 -14.84 11.73
CA ASP A 192 3.13 -14.60 11.89
C ASP A 192 3.90 -14.54 10.57
N SER A 193 3.22 -14.67 9.43
CA SER A 193 3.87 -14.83 8.14
C SER A 193 2.99 -14.39 6.97
N LEU A 194 3.63 -14.12 5.84
CA LEU A 194 2.99 -13.92 4.53
C LEU A 194 3.40 -15.05 3.59
N ILE A 195 2.44 -15.73 2.97
CA ILE A 195 2.70 -16.89 2.10
C ILE A 195 2.35 -16.60 0.63
N PRO A 196 2.96 -17.32 -0.35
CA PRO A 196 2.57 -17.27 -1.74
C PRO A 196 1.07 -17.55 -1.95
N MET A 197 0.46 -16.82 -2.87
CA MET A 197 -0.94 -17.05 -3.26
C MET A 197 -1.18 -16.86 -4.76
N THR A 198 -2.23 -17.49 -5.27
CA THR A 198 -2.73 -17.31 -6.63
C THR A 198 -4.19 -16.91 -6.56
N ALA A 199 -4.55 -15.78 -7.17
CA ALA A 199 -5.90 -15.27 -7.15
C ALA A 199 -6.81 -16.01 -8.15
N GLU A 200 -8.06 -16.21 -7.75
CA GLU A 200 -9.11 -16.75 -8.62
C GLU A 200 -9.49 -15.78 -9.74
N ASP A 201 -10.13 -16.29 -10.80
CA ASP A 201 -10.50 -15.50 -11.98
C ASP A 201 -11.37 -14.29 -11.66
N GLU A 202 -12.27 -14.41 -10.67
CA GLU A 202 -13.11 -13.31 -10.22
C GLU A 202 -12.26 -12.18 -9.62
N THR A 203 -11.34 -12.50 -8.70
CA THR A 203 -10.42 -11.52 -8.11
C THR A 203 -9.50 -10.89 -9.16
N ILE A 204 -9.06 -11.65 -10.15
CA ILE A 204 -8.29 -11.13 -11.29
C ILE A 204 -9.12 -10.12 -12.09
N GLN A 205 -10.39 -10.42 -12.35
CA GLN A 205 -11.27 -9.50 -13.07
C GLN A 205 -11.56 -8.24 -12.25
N ASP A 206 -11.78 -8.39 -10.94
CA ASP A 206 -11.94 -7.26 -10.03
C ASP A 206 -10.68 -6.41 -9.95
N PHE A 207 -9.48 -7.00 -10.03
CA PHE A 207 -8.23 -6.24 -10.07
C PHE A 207 -8.09 -5.41 -11.36
N ARG A 208 -8.50 -5.96 -12.51
CA ARG A 208 -8.60 -5.20 -13.77
C ARG A 208 -9.59 -4.05 -13.67
N ASN A 209 -10.76 -4.29 -13.07
CA ASN A 209 -11.77 -3.26 -12.85
C ASN A 209 -11.22 -2.15 -11.94
N TYR A 210 -10.53 -2.53 -10.86
CA TYR A 210 -9.92 -1.61 -9.91
C TYR A 210 -8.90 -0.69 -10.60
N VAL A 211 -7.99 -1.25 -11.39
CA VAL A 211 -7.02 -0.45 -12.16
C VAL A 211 -7.72 0.43 -13.20
N SER A 212 -8.75 -0.08 -13.89
CA SER A 212 -9.55 0.71 -14.85
C SER A 212 -10.21 1.92 -14.19
N LEU A 213 -10.72 1.76 -12.98
CA LEU A 213 -11.34 2.84 -12.19
C LEU A 213 -10.33 3.88 -11.74
N ILE A 214 -9.12 3.47 -11.34
CA ILE A 214 -8.02 4.39 -11.02
C ILE A 214 -7.66 5.24 -12.24
N LEU A 215 -7.57 4.63 -13.42
CA LEU A 215 -7.19 5.30 -14.67
C LEU A 215 -8.28 6.19 -15.29
N LYS A 216 -9.53 6.10 -14.83
CA LYS A 216 -10.72 6.66 -15.49
C LYS A 216 -10.59 8.13 -15.95
N ASP A 217 -10.10 9.02 -15.08
CA ASP A 217 -10.05 10.46 -15.33
C ASP A 217 -8.65 10.95 -15.77
N HIS A 218 -7.75 10.02 -16.12
CA HIS A 218 -6.37 10.35 -16.49
C HIS A 218 -6.13 10.21 -17.99
N THR A 219 -5.34 11.13 -18.52
CA THR A 219 -4.81 11.09 -19.89
C THR A 219 -3.78 9.97 -20.04
N ALA A 220 -2.99 9.72 -18.99
CA ALA A 220 -2.12 8.57 -18.86
C ALA A 220 -2.96 7.29 -18.71
N HIS A 221 -2.67 6.29 -19.55
CA HIS A 221 -3.38 5.01 -19.57
C HIS A 221 -2.53 3.86 -18.98
N ARG A 222 -1.51 4.21 -18.19
CA ARG A 222 -0.58 3.26 -17.60
C ARG A 222 -0.64 3.38 -16.09
N TYR A 223 -0.94 2.27 -15.43
CA TYR A 223 -0.93 2.20 -13.98
C TYR A 223 0.49 1.94 -13.48
N LEU A 224 0.85 2.60 -12.38
CA LEU A 224 2.07 2.37 -11.63
C LEU A 224 1.69 2.03 -10.19
N SER A 225 2.20 0.93 -9.68
CA SER A 225 2.11 0.64 -8.24
C SER A 225 3.44 0.21 -7.68
N LYS A 226 3.61 0.47 -6.38
CA LYS A 226 4.65 -0.13 -5.57
C LYS A 226 3.96 -0.94 -4.50
N ASN A 227 4.30 -2.21 -4.39
CA ASN A 227 3.78 -3.06 -3.33
C ASN A 227 4.80 -4.18 -3.07
N ASN A 228 5.39 -4.20 -1.87
CA ASN A 228 6.40 -5.21 -1.53
C ASN A 228 5.80 -6.61 -1.57
N ASN A 229 4.55 -6.75 -1.14
CA ASN A 229 3.83 -8.02 -1.08
C ASN A 229 3.45 -8.54 -2.48
N ASN A 230 3.70 -7.80 -3.56
CA ASN A 230 3.50 -8.34 -4.89
C ASN A 230 4.46 -9.50 -5.21
N ILE A 231 5.57 -9.66 -4.46
CA ILE A 231 6.46 -10.84 -4.53
C ILE A 231 5.69 -12.16 -4.41
N ILE A 232 4.69 -12.23 -3.51
CA ILE A 232 3.95 -13.47 -3.24
C ILE A 232 2.81 -13.77 -4.24
N ARG A 233 2.63 -12.93 -5.28
CA ARG A 233 1.49 -13.05 -6.22
C ARG A 233 1.82 -12.63 -7.66
N LEU A 234 3.08 -12.75 -8.07
CA LEU A 234 3.55 -12.37 -9.41
C LEU A 234 2.77 -13.05 -10.54
N THR A 235 2.37 -14.32 -10.34
CA THR A 235 1.52 -15.07 -11.28
C THR A 235 0.15 -14.41 -11.47
N SER A 236 -0.48 -13.94 -10.40
CA SER A 236 -1.77 -13.24 -10.44
C SER A 236 -1.66 -11.91 -11.19
N ILE A 237 -0.60 -11.14 -10.94
CA ILE A 237 -0.35 -9.88 -11.64
C ILE A 237 -0.15 -10.11 -13.14
N SER A 238 0.66 -11.10 -13.50
CA SER A 238 0.93 -11.46 -14.90
C SER A 238 -0.34 -11.94 -15.61
N LYS A 239 -1.21 -12.68 -14.92
CA LYS A 239 -2.52 -13.11 -15.43
C LYS A 239 -3.49 -11.93 -15.60
N ALA A 240 -3.48 -10.97 -14.67
CA ALA A 240 -4.32 -9.78 -14.75
C ALA A 240 -3.90 -8.87 -15.91
N PHE A 241 -2.59 -8.64 -16.08
CA PHE A 241 -2.02 -7.71 -17.05
C PHE A 241 -0.86 -8.35 -17.81
N PRO A 242 -1.12 -9.12 -18.89
CA PRO A 242 -0.08 -9.86 -19.62
C PRO A 242 0.99 -8.99 -20.30
N LYS A 243 0.73 -7.68 -20.41
CA LYS A 243 1.65 -6.69 -20.97
C LYS A 243 2.34 -5.81 -19.91
N ALA A 244 2.03 -6.02 -18.63
CA ALA A 244 2.65 -5.25 -17.56
C ALA A 244 4.10 -5.69 -17.35
N THR A 245 4.92 -4.74 -16.90
CA THR A 245 6.31 -4.96 -16.51
C THR A 245 6.40 -4.92 -14.99
N VAL A 246 7.10 -5.89 -14.40
CA VAL A 246 7.40 -5.92 -12.97
C VAL A 246 8.88 -5.57 -12.76
N LEU A 247 9.16 -4.57 -11.94
CA LEU A 247 10.51 -4.18 -11.56
C LEU A 247 10.81 -4.67 -10.15
N VAL A 248 11.90 -5.41 -10.01
CA VAL A 248 12.32 -6.02 -8.76
C VAL A 248 13.69 -5.48 -8.35
N PRO A 249 13.74 -4.36 -7.60
CA PRO A 249 15.00 -3.86 -7.11
C PRO A 249 15.59 -4.79 -6.04
N PHE A 250 16.90 -4.94 -6.09
CA PHE A 250 17.70 -5.60 -5.08
C PHE A 250 18.95 -4.78 -4.78
N ARG A 251 19.49 -4.96 -3.59
CA ARG A 251 20.62 -4.20 -3.05
C ARG A 251 21.65 -5.15 -2.46
N GLN A 252 22.89 -4.69 -2.30
CA GLN A 252 23.93 -5.45 -1.60
C GLN A 252 23.39 -6.04 -0.30
N PRO A 253 23.58 -7.35 -0.08
CA PRO A 253 22.86 -8.09 0.95
C PRO A 253 23.16 -7.58 2.36
N GLU A 254 24.42 -7.29 2.68
CA GLU A 254 24.82 -6.77 3.98
C GLU A 254 24.23 -5.38 4.28
N GLN A 255 24.19 -4.51 3.26
CA GLN A 255 23.69 -3.14 3.38
C GLN A 255 22.16 -3.11 3.51
N GLN A 256 21.48 -3.98 2.78
CA GLN A 256 20.02 -4.09 2.85
C GLN A 256 19.59 -4.73 4.17
N ALA A 257 20.22 -5.84 4.59
CA ALA A 257 19.95 -6.50 5.87
C ALA A 257 20.11 -5.52 7.04
N TYR A 258 21.20 -4.75 7.06
CA TYR A 258 21.41 -3.72 8.09
C TYR A 258 20.30 -2.66 8.07
N SER A 259 19.95 -2.14 6.89
CA SER A 259 18.89 -1.14 6.80
C SER A 259 17.51 -1.69 7.20
N LEU A 260 17.24 -2.96 6.96
CA LEU A 260 16.00 -3.63 7.36
C LEU A 260 15.93 -3.74 8.89
N MET A 261 16.98 -4.29 9.53
CA MET A 261 17.08 -4.41 10.98
C MET A 261 16.91 -3.07 11.70
N ARG A 262 17.62 -2.04 11.24
CA ARG A 262 17.53 -0.70 11.83
C ARG A 262 16.14 -0.10 11.69
N GLN A 263 15.45 -0.37 10.57
CA GLN A 263 14.08 0.10 10.39
C GLN A 263 13.11 -0.68 11.28
N HIS A 264 13.30 -1.99 11.43
CA HIS A 264 12.53 -2.82 12.36
C HIS A 264 12.60 -2.31 13.80
N GLN A 265 13.81 -2.05 14.31
CA GLN A 265 14.04 -1.51 15.66
C GLN A 265 13.33 -0.17 15.88
N ARG A 266 13.38 0.73 14.88
CA ARG A 266 12.66 2.01 14.94
C ARG A 266 11.14 1.84 15.01
N PHE A 267 10.59 0.89 14.25
CA PHE A 267 9.16 0.60 14.32
C PHE A 267 8.75 -0.10 15.61
N ILE A 268 9.61 -0.92 16.23
CA ILE A 268 9.36 -1.43 17.59
C ILE A 268 9.18 -0.27 18.57
N GLU A 269 10.13 0.68 18.58
CA GLU A 269 10.08 1.85 19.45
C GLU A 269 8.82 2.69 19.19
N MET A 270 8.52 2.99 17.91
CA MET A 270 7.32 3.73 17.51
C MET A 270 6.03 3.02 17.93
N HIS A 271 5.91 1.71 17.71
CA HIS A 271 4.71 0.94 18.07
C HIS A 271 4.53 0.82 19.58
N SER A 272 5.59 1.00 20.38
CA SER A 272 5.49 0.99 21.83
C SER A 272 4.80 2.25 22.38
N THR A 273 4.92 3.38 21.69
CA THR A 273 4.39 4.68 22.12
C THR A 273 3.13 5.09 21.35
N ASP A 274 2.94 4.64 20.10
CA ASP A 274 1.77 4.92 19.28
C ASP A 274 1.07 3.65 18.78
N GLN A 275 0.03 3.24 19.52
CA GLN A 275 -0.81 2.10 19.16
C GLN A 275 -1.67 2.33 17.90
N PHE A 276 -1.92 3.59 17.51
CA PHE A 276 -2.67 3.86 16.28
C PHE A 276 -1.81 3.57 15.06
N SER A 277 -0.55 4.01 15.06
CA SER A 277 0.40 3.73 13.96
C SER A 277 0.53 2.22 13.72
N LYS A 278 0.65 1.42 14.78
CA LYS A 278 0.64 -0.05 14.67
C LYS A 278 -0.62 -0.54 13.93
N LYS A 279 -1.81 -0.18 14.41
CA LYS A 279 -3.08 -0.62 13.81
C LYS A 279 -3.24 -0.14 12.37
N TYR A 280 -2.84 1.08 12.09
CA TYR A 280 -2.89 1.69 10.76
C TYR A 280 -2.03 0.91 9.77
N MET A 281 -0.79 0.59 10.13
CA MET A 281 0.10 -0.24 9.32
C MET A 281 -0.44 -1.66 9.11
N THR A 282 -0.98 -2.29 10.16
CA THR A 282 -1.68 -3.58 10.04
C THR A 282 -2.84 -3.50 9.04
N TRP A 283 -3.58 -2.38 9.01
CA TRP A 283 -4.69 -2.24 8.06
C TRP A 283 -4.23 -2.15 6.61
N LEU A 284 -3.06 -1.56 6.37
CA LEU A 284 -2.39 -1.52 5.07
C LEU A 284 -1.56 -2.78 4.76
N VAL A 285 -1.47 -3.70 5.73
CA VAL A 285 -0.64 -4.92 5.71
C VAL A 285 0.83 -4.63 5.40
N HIS A 286 1.30 -3.52 5.99
CA HIS A 286 2.72 -3.20 6.13
C HIS A 286 3.32 -3.98 7.30
N HIS A 287 3.55 -5.27 7.06
CA HIS A 287 4.12 -6.21 8.03
C HIS A 287 5.64 -6.34 7.93
N GLU A 288 6.33 -5.46 7.21
CA GLU A 288 7.78 -5.58 7.00
C GLU A 288 8.60 -5.31 8.28
N PHE A 289 8.01 -4.62 9.28
CA PHE A 289 8.74 -4.10 10.43
C PHE A 289 7.89 -4.02 11.71
N GLY A 290 8.58 -3.86 12.85
CA GLY A 290 7.97 -3.55 14.14
C GLY A 290 7.29 -4.73 14.81
N SER A 291 6.46 -4.43 15.81
CA SER A 291 5.78 -5.45 16.64
C SER A 291 4.61 -6.20 15.97
N ASP A 292 4.38 -5.97 14.67
CA ASP A 292 3.46 -6.76 13.82
C ASP A 292 4.20 -7.25 12.56
N HIS A 293 5.50 -7.48 12.71
CA HIS A 293 6.36 -8.03 11.67
C HIS A 293 5.92 -9.45 11.29
N ARG A 294 5.75 -9.69 9.99
CA ARG A 294 5.40 -11.00 9.42
C ARG A 294 6.27 -11.23 8.18
N PRO A 295 7.34 -12.05 8.28
CA PRO A 295 8.20 -12.31 7.14
C PRO A 295 7.47 -13.08 6.04
N PHE A 296 8.03 -12.98 4.82
CA PHE A 296 7.65 -13.88 3.74
C PHE A 296 8.15 -15.30 4.05
N VAL A 297 7.27 -16.29 3.92
CA VAL A 297 7.61 -17.71 3.97
C VAL A 297 7.43 -18.27 2.55
N LEU A 298 8.54 -18.32 1.81
CA LEU A 298 8.56 -18.60 0.37
C LEU A 298 9.13 -20.00 0.13
N GLY A 299 8.30 -20.92 -0.35
CA GLY A 299 8.68 -22.32 -0.55
C GLY A 299 8.83 -23.08 0.78
N GLU A 300 9.74 -24.05 0.81
CA GLU A 300 9.95 -24.92 1.99
C GLU A 300 10.84 -24.29 3.08
N HIS A 301 11.44 -23.13 2.81
CA HIS A 301 12.41 -22.51 3.70
C HIS A 301 11.72 -21.58 4.70
N GLN A 302 11.72 -21.98 5.96
CA GLN A 302 11.30 -21.12 7.07
C GLN A 302 12.51 -20.33 7.59
N VAL A 303 12.33 -19.03 7.80
CA VAL A 303 13.29 -18.18 8.51
C VAL A 303 13.32 -18.67 9.97
N THR A 304 14.34 -19.44 10.35
CA THR A 304 14.30 -20.23 11.60
C THR A 304 15.57 -20.16 12.42
N GLY A 305 16.65 -19.54 11.92
CA GLY A 305 17.92 -19.52 12.63
C GLY A 305 18.08 -18.40 13.67
N TYR A 306 17.40 -17.27 13.48
CA TYR A 306 17.71 -16.00 14.14
C TYR A 306 16.44 -15.23 14.53
N ASP A 307 16.55 -14.34 15.53
CA ASP A 307 15.49 -13.39 15.88
C ASP A 307 15.58 -12.08 15.06
N PRO A 308 14.48 -11.31 14.91
CA PRO A 308 14.49 -10.05 14.14
C PRO A 308 15.40 -8.93 14.67
N ASP A 309 15.93 -9.02 15.89
CA ASP A 309 16.94 -8.08 16.40
C ASP A 309 18.37 -8.49 16.03
N ASN A 310 18.53 -9.68 15.41
CA ASN A 310 19.79 -10.18 14.87
C ASN A 310 19.94 -9.83 13.39
N LEU A 311 21.14 -9.38 12.98
CA LEU A 311 21.40 -9.01 11.59
C LEU A 311 21.31 -10.20 10.62
N ASN A 312 21.69 -11.41 11.07
CA ASN A 312 21.66 -12.60 10.25
C ASN A 312 20.23 -13.05 9.91
N TYR A 313 19.23 -12.70 10.72
CA TYR A 313 17.82 -12.88 10.37
C TYR A 313 17.45 -12.18 9.06
N TRP A 314 17.86 -10.91 8.94
CA TRP A 314 17.55 -10.09 7.77
C TRP A 314 18.34 -10.52 6.54
N LEU A 315 19.56 -11.03 6.74
CA LEU A 315 20.37 -11.60 5.68
C LEU A 315 19.78 -12.93 5.18
N GLU A 316 19.26 -13.77 6.07
CA GLU A 316 18.53 -15.00 5.73
C GLU A 316 17.25 -14.67 4.96
N LEU A 317 16.46 -13.70 5.44
CA LEU A 317 15.26 -13.22 4.73
C LEU A 317 15.61 -12.67 3.34
N TRP A 318 16.70 -11.93 3.21
CA TRP A 318 17.21 -11.45 1.92
C TRP A 318 17.53 -12.61 0.98
N LEU A 319 18.33 -13.57 1.45
CA LEU A 319 18.74 -14.72 0.67
C LEU A 319 17.55 -15.55 0.20
N HIS A 320 16.60 -15.85 1.10
CA HIS A 320 15.40 -16.62 0.76
C HIS A 320 14.53 -15.89 -0.25
N THR A 321 14.28 -14.59 -0.03
CA THR A 321 13.40 -13.81 -0.91
C THR A 321 13.96 -13.72 -2.32
N TYR A 322 15.23 -13.38 -2.46
CA TYR A 322 15.83 -13.23 -3.78
C TYR A 322 16.18 -14.57 -4.44
N SER A 323 16.37 -15.65 -3.68
CA SER A 323 16.47 -17.01 -4.25
C SER A 323 15.14 -17.40 -4.88
N TYR A 324 14.03 -17.22 -4.15
CA TYR A 324 12.68 -17.45 -4.66
C TYR A 324 12.41 -16.63 -5.92
N LEU A 325 12.74 -15.33 -5.91
CA LEU A 325 12.56 -14.47 -7.08
C LEU A 325 13.41 -14.94 -8.27
N ALA A 326 14.68 -15.30 -8.05
CA ALA A 326 15.57 -15.79 -9.10
C ALA A 326 15.07 -17.09 -9.77
N GLU A 327 14.38 -17.95 -9.03
CA GLU A 327 13.78 -19.18 -9.53
C GLU A 327 12.45 -18.94 -10.28
N ASN A 328 11.82 -17.78 -10.07
CA ASN A 328 10.49 -17.45 -10.60
C ASN A 328 10.51 -16.22 -11.52
N LEU A 329 11.67 -15.87 -12.10
CA LEU A 329 11.76 -14.80 -13.11
C LEU A 329 11.05 -15.21 -14.40
N ALA A 330 10.00 -14.49 -14.75
CA ALA A 330 9.34 -14.54 -16.05
C ALA A 330 9.83 -13.41 -16.96
N ASP A 331 9.55 -13.49 -18.26
CA ASP A 331 10.07 -12.56 -19.29
C ASP A 331 9.84 -11.06 -19.00
N ARG A 332 8.78 -10.71 -18.27
CA ARG A 332 8.40 -9.32 -17.94
C ARG A 332 8.75 -8.91 -16.51
N ILE A 333 9.56 -9.71 -15.81
CA ILE A 333 10.06 -9.42 -14.47
C ILE A 333 11.53 -9.05 -14.60
N HIS A 334 11.85 -7.79 -14.33
CA HIS A 334 13.19 -7.24 -14.51
C HIS A 334 13.81 -6.91 -13.17
N LEU A 335 15.00 -7.47 -12.94
CA LEU A 335 15.82 -7.15 -11.79
C LEU A 335 16.46 -5.76 -11.97
N VAL A 336 16.50 -4.97 -10.90
CA VAL A 336 17.12 -3.64 -10.90
C VAL A 336 18.17 -3.59 -9.79
N CYS A 337 19.45 -3.53 -10.16
CA CYS A 337 20.53 -3.41 -9.18
C CYS A 337 20.55 -1.99 -8.62
N TYR A 338 20.30 -1.85 -7.32
CA TYR A 338 20.30 -0.55 -6.64
C TYR A 338 21.65 0.16 -6.74
N GLU A 339 22.76 -0.57 -6.60
CA GLU A 339 24.10 -0.01 -6.73
C GLU A 339 24.34 0.53 -8.14
N ALA A 340 24.04 -0.25 -9.18
CA ALA A 340 24.19 0.19 -10.57
C ALA A 340 23.31 1.42 -10.87
N LEU A 341 22.05 1.41 -10.41
CA LEU A 341 21.13 2.53 -10.57
C LEU A 341 21.63 3.82 -9.89
N CYS A 342 22.40 3.72 -8.81
CA CYS A 342 22.96 4.89 -8.13
C CYS A 342 24.33 5.32 -8.68
N GLU A 343 25.17 4.38 -9.09
CA GLU A 343 26.56 4.64 -9.53
C GLU A 343 26.65 5.01 -11.01
N ASP A 344 25.76 4.46 -11.82
CA ASP A 344 25.68 4.66 -13.27
C ASP A 344 24.24 5.00 -13.68
N SER A 345 23.69 5.98 -12.94
CA SER A 345 22.28 6.38 -13.01
C SER A 345 21.82 6.69 -14.43
N ASP A 346 22.60 7.47 -15.19
CA ASP A 346 22.18 7.92 -16.53
C ASP A 346 22.02 6.74 -17.48
N ARG A 347 23.01 5.83 -17.53
CA ARG A 347 22.94 4.64 -18.40
C ARG A 347 21.82 3.70 -17.97
N VAL A 348 21.79 3.30 -16.71
CA VAL A 348 20.81 2.31 -16.20
C VAL A 348 19.39 2.86 -16.30
N TRP A 349 19.19 4.16 -16.01
CA TRP A 349 17.89 4.79 -16.17
C TRP A 349 17.48 4.89 -17.64
N SER A 350 18.39 5.24 -18.56
CA SER A 350 18.09 5.28 -19.99
C SER A 350 17.66 3.92 -20.52
N GLU A 351 18.35 2.83 -20.15
CA GLU A 351 17.97 1.47 -20.53
C GLU A 351 16.60 1.07 -19.94
N LEU A 352 16.35 1.39 -18.66
CA LEU A 352 15.03 1.16 -18.04
C LEU A 352 13.93 1.97 -18.71
N ALA A 353 14.18 3.25 -19.02
CA ALA A 353 13.21 4.12 -19.66
C ALA A 353 12.85 3.62 -21.07
N GLU A 354 13.85 3.19 -21.84
CA GLU A 354 13.63 2.57 -23.15
C GLU A 354 12.79 1.29 -23.03
N HIS A 355 13.14 0.40 -22.10
CA HIS A 355 12.41 -0.83 -21.86
C HIS A 355 10.95 -0.58 -21.44
N LEU A 356 10.74 0.48 -20.69
CA LEU A 356 9.42 0.88 -20.20
C LEU A 356 8.68 1.81 -21.16
N GLU A 357 9.19 2.05 -22.37
CA GLU A 357 8.60 2.97 -23.35
C GLU A 357 8.37 4.38 -22.78
N ILE A 358 9.21 4.81 -21.83
CA ILE A 358 9.18 6.14 -21.25
C ILE A 358 9.95 7.06 -22.20
N GLY A 359 9.23 7.74 -23.10
CA GLY A 359 9.82 8.76 -23.98
C GLY A 359 10.58 9.89 -23.25
N ASP A 360 11.21 10.78 -24.01
CA ASP A 360 12.03 11.91 -23.52
C ASP A 360 11.20 12.87 -22.63
N GLN A 361 11.11 12.58 -21.33
CA GLN A 361 10.35 13.40 -20.39
C GLN A 361 11.00 13.45 -19.01
N HIS A 362 10.66 14.56 -18.36
CA HIS A 362 11.36 15.23 -17.29
C HIS A 362 11.20 14.54 -15.95
N GLY A 363 12.25 14.63 -15.13
CA GLY A 363 12.19 14.33 -13.72
C GLY A 363 13.45 14.90 -13.09
N SER A 364 13.35 15.41 -11.86
CA SER A 364 14.49 16.00 -11.16
C SER A 364 15.10 15.04 -10.13
N LEU A 365 14.39 13.96 -9.81
CA LEU A 365 14.83 13.00 -8.82
C LEU A 365 16.08 12.26 -9.31
N THR A 366 17.14 12.36 -8.52
CA THR A 366 18.41 11.66 -8.73
C THR A 366 18.50 10.46 -7.80
N PHE A 367 19.05 9.35 -8.30
CA PHE A 367 19.41 8.22 -7.45
C PHE A 367 20.68 8.54 -6.65
N ARG A 368 20.65 8.27 -5.34
CA ARG A 368 21.81 8.44 -4.47
C ARG A 368 22.02 7.18 -3.66
N ARG A 369 23.25 6.66 -3.70
CA ARG A 369 23.63 5.49 -2.93
C ARG A 369 23.62 5.85 -1.45
N SER A 370 22.81 5.12 -0.68
CA SER A 370 22.94 5.05 0.76
C SER A 370 23.89 3.92 1.11
N SER A 371 24.83 4.18 2.02
CA SER A 371 25.72 3.15 2.56
C SER A 371 25.92 3.39 4.05
N HIS A 372 26.04 2.31 4.80
CA HIS A 372 26.28 2.32 6.22
C HIS A 372 27.65 1.70 6.50
N GLN A 373 28.36 2.25 7.47
CA GLN A 373 29.47 1.55 8.08
C GLN A 373 28.91 0.37 8.86
N LEU A 374 29.45 -0.82 8.58
CA LEU A 374 28.99 -2.08 9.17
C LEU A 374 30.04 -2.55 10.17
N ASP A 375 29.71 -2.45 11.45
CA ASP A 375 30.55 -2.96 12.55
C ASP A 375 29.97 -4.27 13.13
N ASN A 376 28.94 -4.83 12.50
CA ASN A 376 28.22 -6.03 12.94
C ASN A 376 28.89 -7.31 12.44
N GLU A 377 28.82 -8.36 13.26
CA GLU A 377 29.25 -9.70 12.87
C GLU A 377 28.19 -10.39 12.00
N PHE A 378 28.61 -10.90 10.84
CA PHE A 378 27.81 -11.72 9.96
C PHE A 378 28.23 -13.18 10.08
N ASP A 379 27.27 -14.09 9.90
CA ASP A 379 27.60 -15.48 9.59
C ASP A 379 28.28 -15.53 8.21
N GLU A 380 29.56 -15.94 8.18
CA GLU A 380 30.39 -15.95 6.98
C GLU A 380 29.85 -16.87 5.87
N ASN A 381 29.22 -18.00 6.23
CA ASN A 381 28.64 -18.92 5.25
C ASN A 381 27.37 -18.30 4.64
N LEU A 382 26.51 -17.74 5.48
CA LEU A 382 25.30 -17.05 5.03
C LEU A 382 25.64 -15.85 4.14
N LEU A 383 26.61 -15.03 4.55
CA LEU A 383 27.06 -13.88 3.77
C LEU A 383 27.70 -14.29 2.45
N GLY A 384 28.52 -15.35 2.45
CA GLY A 384 29.08 -15.92 1.23
C GLY A 384 28.00 -16.34 0.22
N LYS A 385 26.96 -17.04 0.68
CA LYS A 385 25.80 -17.42 -0.17
C LYS A 385 25.05 -16.20 -0.69
N ALA A 386 24.79 -15.22 0.16
CA ALA A 386 24.07 -14.01 -0.21
C ALA A 386 24.84 -13.19 -1.27
N ARG A 387 26.16 -13.06 -1.12
CA ARG A 387 27.02 -12.36 -2.10
C ARG A 387 27.07 -13.09 -3.45
N LEU A 388 27.20 -14.42 -3.44
CA LEU A 388 27.15 -15.21 -4.67
C LEU A 388 25.81 -15.04 -5.40
N LEU A 389 24.70 -15.04 -4.68
CA LEU A 389 23.39 -14.76 -5.26
C LEU A 389 23.31 -13.33 -5.79
N TYR A 390 23.80 -12.34 -5.04
CA TYR A 390 23.84 -10.93 -5.47
C TYR A 390 24.57 -10.77 -6.80
N ASP A 391 25.74 -11.38 -6.97
CA ASP A 391 26.51 -11.32 -8.21
C ASP A 391 25.75 -11.96 -9.39
N LYS A 392 25.05 -13.08 -9.14
CA LYS A 392 24.17 -13.71 -10.12
C LYS A 392 23.03 -12.78 -10.53
N LEU A 393 22.31 -12.20 -9.56
CA LEU A 393 21.22 -11.26 -9.83
C LEU A 393 21.70 -10.03 -10.59
N ARG A 394 22.90 -9.51 -10.25
CA ARG A 394 23.54 -8.40 -10.94
C ARG A 394 23.77 -8.69 -12.41
N SER A 395 24.30 -9.87 -12.75
CA SER A 395 24.51 -10.26 -14.16
C SER A 395 23.22 -10.39 -14.99
N GLN A 396 22.06 -10.47 -14.32
CA GLN A 396 20.74 -10.60 -14.94
C GLN A 396 19.93 -9.30 -14.86
N ALA A 397 20.44 -8.28 -14.17
CA ALA A 397 19.74 -7.02 -13.97
C ALA A 397 19.78 -6.15 -15.23
N VAL A 398 18.80 -5.26 -15.35
CA VAL A 398 18.86 -4.21 -16.39
C VAL A 398 20.09 -3.34 -16.13
N GLY A 399 20.91 -3.16 -17.16
CA GLY A 399 22.20 -2.49 -17.08
C GLY A 399 23.28 -3.22 -16.25
N GLY A 400 23.05 -4.49 -15.94
CA GLY A 400 23.89 -5.38 -15.12
C GLY A 400 25.11 -5.96 -15.79
#